data_AF-A0AAV3PJ60-F1
#
_entry.id   AF-A0AAV3PJ60-F1
#
_cell.length_a   1.000
_cell.length_b   1.000
_cell.length_c   1.000
_cell.angle_alpha   90.00
_cell.angle_beta   90.00
_cell.angle_gamma   90.00
#
_symmetry.space_group_name_H-M   'P 1'
#
loop_
_entity.id
_entity.type
_entity.pdbx_description
1 polymer ?
#
loop_
_entity_poly.entity_id
_entity_poly.type
_entity_poly.pdbx_seq_one_letter_code
_entity_poly.pdbx_strand_id
1 'polypeptide(L)'
;MGSRVNLSTSFHPQSDGQSERTIQTLEDMLCACVLDFSGHWDYKLPKMEFAYNNSFHGSIEMSPFEALYGRRCRTPVCWNEVGDRKIYDYELAEKSVERIKLIQQHLRTAQDKQKKYTDRRRIELSFEIGDKVFLWISPWKGVLRFGKK
;
A
#
# COMPACT_ATOMS: atom_id res chain seq x y z
N MET A 1 12.13 -18.78 -9.71
CA MET A 1 12.27 -17.58 -8.85
C MET A 1 12.02 -17.83 -7.35
N GLY A 2 11.90 -19.07 -6.85
CA GLY A 2 12.07 -19.38 -5.41
C GLY A 2 11.13 -18.69 -4.39
N SER A 3 10.10 -17.97 -4.83
CA SER A 3 9.20 -17.19 -3.97
C SER A 3 8.13 -18.05 -3.30
N ARG A 4 7.77 -17.68 -2.07
CA ARG A 4 6.63 -18.25 -1.34
C ARG A 4 5.41 -17.36 -1.54
N VAL A 5 4.27 -17.96 -1.85
CA VAL A 5 3.00 -17.23 -2.03
C VAL A 5 2.22 -17.27 -0.73
N ASN A 6 1.87 -16.11 -0.20
CA ASN A 6 0.99 -15.96 0.95
C ASN A 6 -0.38 -15.49 0.45
N LEU A 7 -1.40 -16.34 0.58
CA LEU A 7 -2.76 -16.02 0.13
C LEU A 7 -3.59 -15.47 1.29
N SER A 8 -4.39 -14.44 1.00
CA SER A 8 -5.41 -13.96 1.94
C SER A 8 -6.61 -14.91 1.97
N THR A 9 -7.35 -14.89 3.08
CA THR A 9 -8.62 -15.61 3.17
C THR A 9 -9.60 -15.04 2.15
N SER A 10 -10.35 -15.92 1.49
CA SER A 10 -11.33 -15.51 0.49
C SER A 10 -12.32 -14.48 1.04
N PHE A 11 -12.58 -13.43 0.26
CA PHE A 11 -13.48 -12.33 0.63
C PHE A 11 -13.11 -11.64 1.96
N HIS A 12 -11.83 -11.66 2.37
CA HIS A 12 -11.32 -10.91 3.52
C HIS A 12 -10.30 -9.85 3.09
N PRO A 13 -10.77 -8.79 2.39
CA PRO A 13 -9.92 -7.73 1.86
C PRO A 13 -9.00 -7.11 2.93
N GLN A 14 -9.54 -6.98 4.15
CA GLN A 14 -8.84 -6.43 5.31
C GLN A 14 -7.53 -7.17 5.69
N SER A 15 -7.32 -8.40 5.19
CA SER A 15 -6.06 -9.14 5.37
C SER A 15 -4.87 -8.44 4.71
N ASP A 16 -5.09 -7.75 3.60
CA ASP A 16 -4.05 -7.05 2.84
C ASP A 16 -4.38 -5.56 2.68
N GLY A 17 -4.75 -4.93 3.79
CA GLY A 17 -5.20 -3.53 3.80
C GLY A 17 -4.16 -2.52 3.30
N GLN A 18 -2.86 -2.87 3.29
CA GLN A 18 -1.84 -2.01 2.70
C GLN A 18 -1.97 -1.95 1.18
N SER A 19 -1.98 -3.10 0.51
CA SER A 19 -2.16 -3.15 -0.95
C SER A 19 -3.49 -2.53 -1.34
N GLU A 20 -4.57 -2.81 -0.60
CA GLU A 20 -5.89 -2.27 -0.90
C GLU A 20 -5.95 -0.76 -0.80
N ARG A 21 -5.34 -0.17 0.24
CA ARG A 21 -5.32 1.29 0.37
C ARG A 21 -4.50 1.94 -0.73
N THR A 22 -3.40 1.31 -1.14
CA THR A 22 -2.60 1.75 -2.27
C THR A 22 -3.40 1.67 -3.58
N ILE A 23 -4.04 0.54 -3.85
CA ILE A 23 -4.88 0.34 -5.05
C ILE A 23 -5.99 1.39 -5.09
N GLN A 24 -6.72 1.59 -4.00
CA GLN A 24 -7.78 2.59 -3.92
C GLN A 24 -7.27 4.00 -4.28
N THR A 25 -6.10 4.39 -3.75
CA THR A 25 -5.52 5.71 -4.06
C THR A 25 -5.17 5.82 -5.54
N LEU A 26 -4.61 4.77 -6.13
CA LEU A 26 -4.28 4.74 -7.56
C LEU A 26 -5.54 4.75 -8.43
N GLU A 27 -6.60 4.04 -8.04
CA GLU A 27 -7.90 4.07 -8.71
C GLU A 27 -8.52 5.47 -8.67
N ASP A 28 -8.47 6.16 -7.53
CA ASP A 28 -8.97 7.53 -7.39
C ASP A 28 -8.19 8.50 -8.29
N MET A 29 -6.86 8.39 -8.32
CA MET A 29 -6.00 9.19 -9.21
C MET A 29 -6.28 8.89 -10.69
N LEU A 30 -6.48 7.62 -11.03
CA LEU A 30 -6.85 7.18 -12.38
C LEU A 30 -8.21 7.75 -12.78
N CYS A 31 -9.21 7.68 -11.90
CA CYS A 31 -10.54 8.23 -12.15
C CYS A 31 -10.46 9.73 -12.47
N ALA A 32 -9.73 10.50 -11.67
CA ALA A 32 -9.52 11.92 -11.93
C ALA A 32 -8.82 12.16 -13.29
N CYS A 33 -7.77 11.40 -13.60
CA CYS A 33 -7.08 11.50 -14.88
C CYS A 33 -8.01 11.18 -16.07
N VAL A 34 -8.87 10.17 -15.96
CA VAL A 34 -9.80 9.80 -17.04
C VAL A 34 -10.82 10.91 -17.28
N LEU A 35 -11.34 11.53 -16.21
CA LEU A 35 -12.31 12.63 -16.30
C LEU A 35 -11.70 13.86 -16.99
N ASP A 36 -10.47 14.22 -16.65
CA ASP A 36 -9.81 15.41 -17.18
C ASP A 36 -9.26 15.24 -18.61
N PHE A 37 -8.88 14.02 -19.01
CA PHE A 37 -8.09 13.78 -20.24
C PHE A 37 -8.78 12.94 -21.32
N SER A 38 -10.12 12.85 -21.29
CA SER A 38 -10.95 12.39 -22.43
C SER A 38 -10.51 11.03 -23.04
N GLY A 39 -10.18 10.05 -22.19
CA GLY A 39 -9.98 8.65 -22.62
C GLY A 39 -8.55 8.23 -22.95
N HIS A 40 -7.58 9.14 -22.92
CA HIS A 40 -6.17 8.82 -23.14
C HIS A 40 -5.44 8.75 -21.77
N TRP A 41 -5.85 7.86 -20.87
CA TRP A 41 -5.24 7.80 -19.53
C TRP A 41 -3.88 7.08 -19.52
N ASP A 42 -3.65 6.24 -20.53
CA ASP A 42 -2.47 5.40 -20.74
C ASP A 42 -1.18 6.23 -20.86
N TYR A 43 -1.18 7.29 -21.68
CA TYR A 43 0.00 8.16 -21.82
C TYR A 43 0.29 9.02 -20.57
N LYS A 44 -0.66 9.09 -19.64
CA LYS A 44 -0.52 9.82 -18.37
C LYS A 44 -0.05 8.92 -17.23
N LEU A 45 -0.08 7.59 -17.39
CA LEU A 45 0.38 6.66 -16.36
C LEU A 45 1.74 7.02 -15.78
N PRO A 46 2.79 7.35 -16.58
CA PRO A 46 4.09 7.70 -16.02
C PRO A 46 4.04 8.97 -15.16
N LYS A 47 3.17 9.94 -15.51
CA LYS A 47 3.00 11.19 -14.75
C LYS A 47 2.28 10.95 -13.43
N MET A 48 1.28 10.08 -13.45
CA MET A 48 0.55 9.69 -12.24
C MET A 48 1.41 8.85 -11.31
N GLU A 49 2.16 7.87 -11.82
CA GLU A 49 3.15 7.10 -11.04
C GLU A 49 4.16 8.06 -10.41
N PHE A 50 4.67 9.01 -11.19
CA PHE A 50 5.58 10.04 -10.69
C PHE A 50 4.92 10.88 -9.58
N ALA A 51 3.66 11.30 -9.74
CA ALA A 51 2.94 12.06 -8.72
C ALA A 51 2.79 11.23 -7.44
N TYR A 52 2.29 9.98 -7.55
CA TYR A 52 2.08 9.08 -6.42
C TYR A 52 3.39 8.82 -5.65
N ASN A 53 4.46 8.44 -6.34
CA ASN A 53 5.75 8.14 -5.71
C ASN A 53 6.40 9.35 -5.03
N ASN A 54 6.02 10.58 -5.41
CA ASN A 54 6.55 11.82 -4.84
C ASN A 54 5.62 12.50 -3.86
N SER A 55 4.36 12.07 -3.76
CA SER A 55 3.42 12.56 -2.76
C SER A 55 3.81 12.08 -1.36
N PHE A 56 3.48 12.88 -0.35
CA PHE A 56 3.72 12.55 1.04
C PHE A 56 2.76 11.45 1.51
N HIS A 57 3.29 10.40 2.12
CA HIS A 57 2.50 9.29 2.68
C HIS A 57 2.53 9.35 4.20
N GLY A 58 1.36 9.57 4.82
CA GLY A 58 1.26 9.70 6.28
C GLY A 58 1.63 8.45 7.08
N SER A 59 1.63 7.25 6.47
CA SER A 59 2.05 6.00 7.13
C SER A 59 3.56 5.86 7.31
N ILE A 60 4.35 6.55 6.49
CA ILE A 60 5.82 6.54 6.53
C ILE A 60 6.42 7.92 6.82
N GLU A 61 5.58 8.97 6.86
CA GLU A 61 5.94 10.37 7.10
C GLU A 61 6.95 10.94 6.07
N MET A 62 6.94 10.39 4.86
CA MET A 62 7.76 10.85 3.72
C MET A 62 7.14 10.35 2.41
N SER A 63 7.75 10.64 1.25
CA SER A 63 7.30 10.05 -0.02
C SER A 63 7.94 8.67 -0.26
N PRO A 64 7.27 7.77 -1.00
CA PRO A 64 7.87 6.49 -1.41
C PRO A 64 9.22 6.64 -2.12
N PHE A 65 9.37 7.68 -2.95
CA PHE A 65 10.63 8.00 -3.61
C PHE A 65 11.73 8.33 -2.60
N GLU A 66 11.42 9.16 -1.60
CA GLU A 66 12.37 9.51 -0.54
C GLU A 66 12.75 8.30 0.31
N ALA A 67 11.79 7.43 0.60
CA ALA A 67 12.04 6.17 1.30
C ALA A 67 12.98 5.24 0.52
N LEU A 68 12.83 5.15 -0.80
CA LEU A 68 13.62 4.26 -1.65
C LEU A 68 15.03 4.81 -1.93
N TYR A 69 15.14 6.11 -2.24
CA TYR A 69 16.39 6.71 -2.69
C TYR A 69 17.11 7.53 -1.62
N GLY A 70 16.49 7.72 -0.46
CA GLY A 70 17.06 8.49 0.64
C GLY A 70 17.22 9.98 0.32
N ARG A 71 16.44 10.52 -0.61
CA ARG A 71 16.42 11.95 -0.95
C ARG A 71 15.11 12.32 -1.61
N ARG A 72 14.73 13.60 -1.52
CA ARG A 72 13.58 14.12 -2.25
C ARG A 72 13.85 14.10 -3.76
N CYS A 73 12.80 13.85 -4.55
CA CYS A 73 12.92 13.92 -6.00
C CYS A 73 13.16 15.35 -6.44
N ARG A 74 14.09 15.53 -7.37
CA ARG A 74 14.35 16.83 -7.99
C ARG A 74 13.37 17.02 -9.13
N THR A 75 12.39 17.90 -8.93
CA THR A 75 11.50 18.36 -10.00
C THR A 75 12.02 19.69 -10.54
N PRO A 76 11.75 20.03 -11.82
CA PRO A 76 12.08 21.34 -12.37
C PRO A 76 11.50 22.51 -11.56
N VAL A 77 10.41 22.26 -10.81
CA VAL A 77 9.73 23.24 -9.95
C VAL A 77 10.41 23.38 -8.58
N CYS A 78 11.09 22.35 -8.08
CA CYS A 78 11.76 22.33 -6.78
C CYS A 78 13.29 22.28 -6.95
N TRP A 79 13.87 23.29 -7.59
CA TRP A 79 15.31 23.41 -7.84
C TRP A 79 16.10 23.90 -6.62
N ASN A 80 15.71 23.49 -5.41
CA ASN A 80 16.24 24.08 -4.18
C ASN A 80 17.57 23.44 -3.72
N GLU A 81 18.02 22.36 -4.38
CA GLU A 81 19.23 21.62 -4.01
C GLU A 81 20.21 21.53 -5.20
N VAL A 82 20.75 22.68 -5.63
CA VAL A 82 21.99 22.72 -6.40
C VAL A 82 23.15 22.57 -5.42
N GLY A 83 23.33 21.35 -4.91
CA GLY A 83 24.50 20.93 -4.16
C GLY A 83 25.19 19.80 -4.90
N ASP A 84 26.52 19.84 -4.95
CA ASP A 84 27.39 18.91 -5.66
C ASP A 84 26.96 17.44 -5.46
N ARG A 85 27.05 16.66 -6.55
CA ARG A 85 27.01 15.20 -6.46
C ARG A 85 28.20 14.76 -5.61
N LYS A 86 28.03 14.67 -4.28
CA LYS A 86 28.95 13.89 -3.45
C LYS A 86 28.77 12.44 -3.86
N ILE A 87 29.78 11.95 -4.56
CA ILE A 87 29.89 10.57 -5.03
C ILE A 87 29.77 9.66 -3.80
N TYR A 88 28.90 8.66 -3.96
CA TYR A 88 28.54 7.58 -3.03
C TYR A 88 29.67 7.18 -2.08
N ASP A 89 29.45 7.42 -0.79
CA ASP A 89 30.32 6.98 0.30
C ASP A 89 29.55 6.01 1.23
N TYR A 90 30.27 5.14 1.92
CA TYR A 90 29.82 4.18 2.93
C TYR A 90 28.79 4.79 3.92
N GLU A 91 28.89 6.09 4.17
CA GLU A 91 27.95 6.91 4.94
C GLU A 91 26.48 6.82 4.46
N LEU A 92 26.24 6.59 3.16
CA LEU A 92 24.89 6.43 2.60
C LEU A 92 24.28 5.07 2.97
N ALA A 93 25.08 4.00 3.04
CA ALA A 93 24.61 2.67 3.37
C ALA A 93 24.16 2.62 4.84
N GLU A 94 24.94 3.18 5.76
CA GLU A 94 24.57 3.30 7.18
C GLU A 94 23.30 4.16 7.36
N LYS A 95 23.24 5.34 6.73
CA LYS A 95 22.03 6.19 6.74
C LYS A 95 20.80 5.52 6.12
N SER A 96 21.00 4.59 5.18
CA SER A 96 19.90 3.83 4.58
C SER A 96 19.38 2.76 5.54
N VAL A 97 20.26 2.06 6.26
CA VAL A 97 19.87 1.09 7.29
C VAL A 97 19.06 1.77 8.40
N GLU A 98 19.51 2.94 8.87
CA GLU A 98 18.76 3.73 9.87
C GLU A 98 17.39 4.16 9.36
N ARG A 99 17.31 4.63 8.11
CA ARG A 99 16.03 4.98 7.50
C ARG A 99 15.09 3.80 7.33
N ILE A 100 15.60 2.63 6.94
CA ILE A 100 14.79 1.41 6.86
C ILE A 100 14.20 1.08 8.23
N LYS A 101 14.99 1.19 9.31
CA LYS A 101 14.50 0.99 10.69
C LYS A 101 13.39 1.99 11.02
N LEU A 102 13.57 3.27 10.68
CA LEU A 102 12.57 4.31 10.90
C LEU A 102 11.27 4.03 10.14
N ILE A 103 11.36 3.72 8.84
CA ILE A 103 10.20 3.37 8.01
C ILE A 103 9.46 2.16 8.59
N GLN A 104 10.18 1.13 9.04
CA GLN A 104 9.57 -0.03 9.69
C GLN A 104 8.88 0.34 11.02
N GLN A 105 9.42 1.28 11.79
CA GLN A 105 8.77 1.79 13.01
C GLN A 105 7.50 2.57 12.69
N HIS A 106 7.54 3.45 11.69
CA HIS A 106 6.36 4.22 11.25
C HIS A 106 5.26 3.29 10.73
N LEU A 107 5.61 2.32 9.89
CA LEU A 107 4.67 1.31 9.38
C LEU A 107 4.05 0.49 10.50
N ARG A 108 4.83 0.02 11.48
CA ARG A 108 4.30 -0.69 12.66
C ARG A 108 3.32 0.18 13.43
N THR A 109 3.68 1.43 13.70
CA THR A 109 2.81 2.37 14.41
C THR A 109 1.50 2.63 13.65
N ALA A 110 1.56 2.77 12.33
CA ALA A 110 0.38 2.93 11.49
C ALA A 110 -0.50 1.67 11.49
N GLN A 111 0.10 0.49 11.38
CA GLN A 111 -0.59 -0.80 11.47
C GLN A 111 -1.26 -0.99 12.84
N ASP A 112 -0.57 -0.68 13.94
CA ASP A 112 -1.11 -0.79 15.30
C ASP A 112 -2.29 0.16 15.51
N LYS A 113 -2.23 1.39 14.99
CA LYS A 113 -3.36 2.34 15.00
C LYS A 113 -4.56 1.79 14.21
N GLN A 114 -4.33 1.27 13.00
CA GLN A 114 -5.38 0.68 12.16
C GLN A 114 -6.01 -0.54 12.85
N LYS A 115 -5.19 -1.42 13.42
CA LYS A 115 -5.62 -2.58 14.19
C LYS A 115 -6.49 -2.16 15.37
N LYS A 116 -6.03 -1.20 16.18
CA LYS A 116 -6.79 -0.66 17.32
C LYS A 116 -8.17 -0.13 16.90
N TYR A 117 -8.28 0.57 15.78
CA TYR A 117 -9.57 1.09 15.31
C TYR A 117 -10.51 -0.02 14.83
N THR A 118 -9.99 -1.01 14.12
CA THR A 118 -10.75 -2.17 13.64
C THR A 118 -11.22 -3.03 14.81
N ASP A 119 -10.31 -3.38 15.72
CA ASP A 119 -10.57 -4.27 16.86
C ASP A 119 -11.60 -3.68 17.82
N ARG A 120 -11.65 -2.35 17.99
CA ARG A 120 -12.66 -1.68 18.83
C ARG A 120 -14.11 -2.02 18.43
N ARG A 121 -14.35 -2.38 17.17
CA ARG A 121 -15.69 -2.73 16.66
C ARG A 121 -15.88 -4.24 16.49
N ARG A 122 -14.86 -5.06 16.76
CA ARG A 122 -14.95 -6.52 16.63
C ARG A 122 -15.38 -7.15 17.95
N ILE A 123 -16.23 -8.16 17.85
CA ILE A 123 -16.60 -9.04 18.96
C ILE A 123 -15.64 -10.23 18.89
N GLU A 124 -15.01 -10.55 20.01
CA GLU A 124 -14.12 -11.71 20.10
C GLU A 124 -14.96 -12.98 20.15
N LEU A 125 -14.75 -13.86 19.16
CA LEU A 125 -15.43 -15.15 19.01
C LEU A 125 -14.37 -16.23 18.91
N SER A 126 -14.41 -17.20 19.81
CA SER A 126 -13.58 -18.40 19.78
C SER A 126 -14.39 -19.59 19.27
N PHE A 127 -13.77 -20.42 18.44
CA PHE A 127 -14.38 -21.64 17.92
C PHE A 127 -13.47 -22.83 18.23
N GLU A 128 -14.07 -23.96 18.59
CA GLU A 128 -13.39 -25.21 18.83
C GLU A 128 -13.55 -26.17 17.63
N ILE A 129 -12.65 -27.15 17.53
CA ILE A 129 -12.73 -28.17 16.48
C ILE A 129 -14.03 -28.97 16.66
N GLY A 130 -14.92 -28.88 15.67
CA GLY A 130 -16.23 -29.55 15.69
C GLY A 130 -17.42 -28.59 15.74
N ASP A 131 -17.20 -27.30 16.02
CA ASP A 131 -18.25 -26.28 16.02
C ASP A 131 -18.83 -26.07 14.62
N LYS A 132 -20.15 -25.86 14.56
CA LYS A 132 -20.85 -25.53 13.32
C LYS A 132 -20.93 -24.02 13.16
N VAL A 133 -20.27 -23.50 12.12
CA VAL A 133 -20.25 -22.06 11.78
C VAL A 133 -20.88 -21.79 10.42
N PHE A 134 -21.49 -20.62 10.27
CA PHE A 134 -21.97 -20.15 8.98
C PHE A 134 -20.83 -19.50 8.20
N LEU A 135 -20.59 -19.94 6.97
CA LEU A 135 -19.70 -19.26 6.04
C LEU A 135 -20.46 -18.16 5.31
N TRP A 136 -19.98 -16.92 5.43
CA TRP A 136 -20.51 -15.85 4.61
C TRP A 136 -20.01 -16.00 3.17
N ILE A 137 -20.93 -16.14 2.23
CA ILE A 137 -20.64 -16.27 0.81
C ILE A 137 -21.27 -15.06 0.13
N SER A 138 -20.45 -14.25 -0.54
CA SER A 138 -20.93 -13.17 -1.38
C SER A 138 -21.83 -13.75 -2.50
N PRO A 139 -23.10 -13.33 -2.62
CA PRO A 139 -24.02 -13.86 -3.63
C PRO A 139 -23.74 -13.20 -4.98
N TRP A 140 -22.62 -13.53 -5.61
CA TRP A 140 -22.46 -13.22 -7.03
C TRP A 140 -23.44 -14.10 -7.81
N LYS A 141 -24.33 -13.46 -8.58
CA LYS A 141 -25.34 -14.11 -9.44
C LYS A 141 -24.72 -15.28 -10.21
N GLY A 142 -25.19 -16.50 -9.96
CA GLY A 142 -25.05 -17.63 -10.89
C GLY A 142 -24.03 -18.71 -10.56
N VAL A 143 -23.24 -18.63 -9.46
CA VAL A 143 -22.28 -19.70 -9.13
C VAL A 143 -22.85 -20.63 -8.07
N LEU A 144 -23.42 -21.77 -8.49
CA LEU A 144 -23.73 -22.90 -7.60
C LEU A 144 -22.41 -23.49 -7.08
N ARG A 145 -21.96 -23.08 -5.89
CA ARG A 145 -20.66 -23.52 -5.33
C ARG A 145 -20.72 -24.81 -4.52
N PHE A 146 -21.91 -25.25 -4.10
CA PHE A 146 -22.09 -26.50 -3.39
C PHE A 146 -23.05 -27.38 -4.17
N GLY A 147 -22.52 -28.46 -4.77
CA GLY A 147 -23.36 -29.53 -5.27
C GLY A 147 -24.15 -30.10 -4.09
N LYS A 148 -25.48 -30.05 -4.18
CA LYS A 148 -26.34 -30.82 -3.27
C LYS A 148 -25.93 -32.29 -3.39
N LYS A 149 -25.64 -32.93 -2.28
CA LYS A 149 -25.69 -34.40 -2.19
C LYS A 149 -27.15 -34.84 -2.30
#